data_AF-A0A0Q6LUV9-F1
#
_entry.id   AF-A0A0Q6LUV9-F1
#
_cell.length_a   1.000
_cell.length_b   1.000
_cell.length_c   1.000
_cell.angle_alpha   90.00
_cell.angle_beta   90.00
_cell.angle_gamma   90.00
#
_symmetry.space_group_name_H-M   'P 1'
#
loop_
_entity.id
_entity.type
_entity.pdbx_description
1 polymer ?
#
loop_
_entity_poly.entity_id
_entity_poly.type
_entity_poly.pdbx_seq_one_letter_code
_entity_poly.pdbx_strand_id
1 'polypeptide(L)'
;MSPSQVSAPSLAVIDVRPIPRHERHALIFSTFRKLPVGRSMQLVNDHDPQPLQHQFHAEMPGAFSWEYVQAGPALWRVRITRQAVPDRHAAGGCCGGCGGAA
;
A
#
# COMPACT_ATOMS: atom_id res chain seq x y z
N MET A 1 17.85 16.68 27.01
CA MET A 1 16.92 15.74 26.36
C MET A 1 16.66 16.25 24.95
N SER A 2 17.51 15.86 24.00
CA SER A 2 17.34 16.23 22.59
C SER A 2 16.28 15.31 21.97
N PRO A 3 15.30 15.82 21.21
CA PRO A 3 14.38 14.94 20.50
C PRO A 3 15.16 14.21 19.42
N SER A 4 15.17 12.88 19.50
CA SER A 4 15.65 12.00 18.44
C SER A 4 14.91 12.35 17.14
N GLN A 5 15.57 13.06 16.24
CA GLN A 5 15.11 13.15 14.86
C GLN A 5 15.25 11.76 14.25
N VAL A 6 14.14 11.02 14.21
CA VAL A 6 14.00 9.87 13.32
C VAL A 6 14.21 10.41 11.91
N SER A 7 15.38 10.11 11.35
CA SER A 7 15.72 10.43 9.96
C SER A 7 14.64 9.79 9.08
N ALA A 8 13.68 10.60 8.62
CA ALA A 8 12.58 10.10 7.84
C ALA A 8 13.16 9.55 6.53
N PRO A 9 12.98 8.25 6.21
CA PRO A 9 13.34 7.78 4.88
C PRO A 9 12.57 8.63 3.89
N SER A 10 13.26 9.18 2.89
CA SER A 10 12.72 10.02 1.80
C SER A 10 11.39 9.43 1.29
N LEU A 11 10.28 9.98 1.80
CA LEU A 11 8.94 9.44 1.66
C LEU A 11 8.35 10.09 0.41
N ALA A 12 8.01 9.29 -0.60
CA ALA A 12 7.45 9.83 -1.84
C ALA A 12 6.04 10.37 -1.57
N VAL A 13 5.84 11.68 -1.68
CA VAL A 13 4.53 12.31 -1.48
C VAL A 13 3.82 12.44 -2.83
N ILE A 14 2.60 11.91 -2.92
CA ILE A 14 1.73 12.04 -4.08
C ILE A 14 0.50 12.84 -3.67
N ASP A 15 0.36 14.03 -4.25
CA ASP A 15 -0.84 14.83 -4.13
C ASP A 15 -1.76 14.56 -5.31
N VAL A 16 -2.93 13.98 -5.05
CA VAL A 16 -3.89 13.61 -6.09
C VAL A 16 -5.01 14.63 -6.26
N ARG A 17 -5.04 15.68 -5.43
CA ARG A 17 -6.00 16.79 -5.56
C ARG A 17 -5.92 17.47 -6.94
N PRO A 18 -4.74 17.76 -7.51
CA PRO A 18 -4.66 18.36 -8.85
C PRO A 18 -4.89 17.35 -9.99
N ILE A 19 -5.00 16.05 -9.69
CA ILE A 19 -5.01 14.98 -10.69
C ILE A 19 -6.46 14.64 -11.06
N PRO A 20 -6.79 14.47 -12.35
CA PRO A 20 -8.11 14.04 -12.80
C PRO A 20 -8.50 12.70 -12.16
N ARG A 21 -9.76 12.58 -11.69
CA ARG A 21 -10.27 11.41 -10.95
C ARG A 21 -9.96 10.07 -11.63
N HIS A 22 -10.07 10.01 -12.96
CA HIS A 22 -9.85 8.79 -13.73
C HIS A 22 -8.37 8.36 -13.77
N GLU A 23 -7.43 9.29 -13.57
CA GLU A 23 -5.99 9.01 -13.55
C GLU A 23 -5.47 8.70 -12.14
N ARG A 24 -6.13 9.21 -11.09
CA ARG A 24 -5.68 9.08 -9.69
C ARG A 24 -5.32 7.65 -9.33
N HIS A 25 -6.23 6.69 -9.58
CA HIS A 25 -5.99 5.29 -9.23
C HIS A 25 -4.80 4.71 -9.99
N ALA A 26 -4.77 4.87 -11.32
CA ALA A 26 -3.69 4.34 -12.14
C ALA A 26 -2.31 4.86 -11.69
N LEU A 27 -2.21 6.16 -11.38
CA LEU A 27 -0.97 6.75 -10.89
C LEU A 27 -0.58 6.22 -9.50
N ILE A 28 -1.52 6.15 -8.56
CA ILE A 28 -1.24 5.69 -7.19
C ILE A 28 -0.75 4.23 -7.21
N PHE A 29 -1.47 3.35 -7.91
CA PHE A 29 -1.09 1.93 -8.01
C PHE A 29 0.23 1.76 -8.75
N SER A 30 0.46 2.48 -9.86
CA SER A 30 1.72 2.44 -10.60
C SER A 30 2.89 2.89 -9.72
N THR A 31 2.72 3.98 -8.98
CA THR A 31 3.77 4.50 -8.08
C THR A 31 4.02 3.54 -6.93
N PHE A 32 2.97 3.00 -6.31
CA PHE A 32 3.11 2.02 -5.24
C PHE A 32 3.85 0.75 -5.69
N ARG A 33 3.51 0.20 -6.87
CA ARG A 33 4.16 -1.00 -7.42
C ARG A 33 5.65 -0.79 -7.70
N LYS A 34 6.06 0.45 -8.00
CA LYS A 34 7.48 0.84 -8.20
C LYS A 34 8.26 1.01 -6.89
N LEU A 35 7.60 1.15 -5.74
CA LEU A 35 8.31 1.27 -4.45
C LEU A 35 9.05 -0.02 -4.11
N PRO A 36 10.28 0.03 -3.60
CA PRO A 36 10.92 -1.14 -2.99
C PRO A 36 10.13 -1.65 -1.78
N VAL A 37 10.23 -2.94 -1.48
CA VAL A 37 9.69 -3.51 -0.25
C VAL A 37 10.31 -2.79 0.97
N GLY A 38 9.48 -2.46 1.96
CA GLY A 38 9.86 -1.70 3.15
C GLY A 38 9.85 -0.18 2.96
N ARG A 39 9.62 0.32 1.74
CA ARG A 39 9.47 1.76 1.48
C ARG A 39 8.01 2.18 1.49
N SER A 40 7.80 3.44 1.78
CA SER A 40 6.47 4.05 1.92
C SER A 40 6.32 5.28 1.06
N MET A 41 5.07 5.54 0.68
CA MET A 41 4.60 6.76 0.04
C MET A 41 3.50 7.38 0.87
N GLN A 42 3.32 8.69 0.71
CA GLN A 42 2.22 9.44 1.33
C GLN A 42 1.27 9.89 0.25
N LEU A 43 0.01 9.48 0.35
CA LEU A 43 -1.07 9.95 -0.48
C LEU A 43 -1.75 11.13 0.23
N VAL A 44 -1.90 12.24 -0.49
CA VAL A 44 -2.64 13.42 -0.05
C VAL A 44 -3.91 13.55 -0.88
N ASN A 45 -5.06 13.50 -0.22
CA ASN A 45 -6.38 13.53 -0.84
C ASN A 45 -7.28 14.59 -0.17
N ASP A 46 -8.28 15.07 -0.90
CA ASP A 46 -9.29 16.03 -0.44
C ASP A 46 -10.45 15.37 0.33
N HIS A 47 -10.59 14.05 0.26
CA HIS A 47 -11.58 13.25 0.98
C HIS A 47 -10.98 11.95 1.52
N ASP A 48 -11.76 11.19 2.27
CA ASP A 48 -11.34 9.91 2.82
C ASP A 48 -11.02 8.89 1.70
N PRO A 49 -9.77 8.39 1.61
CA PRO A 49 -9.37 7.37 0.64
C PRO A 49 -9.82 5.93 0.99
N GLN A 50 -10.79 5.71 1.88
CA GLN A 50 -11.34 4.38 2.18
C GLN A 50 -11.64 3.50 0.95
N PRO A 51 -12.33 3.98 -0.12
CA PRO A 51 -12.60 3.15 -1.30
C PRO A 51 -11.32 2.64 -1.98
N LEU A 52 -10.27 3.46 -1.97
CA LEU A 52 -8.97 3.08 -2.51
C LEU A 52 -8.30 2.02 -1.64
N GLN A 53 -8.37 2.14 -0.31
CA GLN A 53 -7.86 1.14 0.62
C GLN A 53 -8.47 -0.25 0.35
N HIS A 54 -9.78 -0.31 0.12
CA HIS A 54 -10.47 -1.56 -0.21
C HIS A 54 -9.95 -2.17 -1.51
N GLN A 55 -9.70 -1.35 -2.54
CA GLN A 55 -9.12 -1.83 -3.79
C GLN A 55 -7.69 -2.36 -3.60
N PHE A 56 -6.87 -1.73 -2.75
CA PHE A 56 -5.56 -2.26 -2.37
C PHE A 56 -5.67 -3.63 -1.69
N HIS A 57 -6.62 -3.81 -0.77
CA HIS A 57 -6.86 -5.11 -0.13
C HIS A 57 -7.28 -6.19 -1.14
N ALA A 58 -8.09 -5.84 -2.14
CA ALA A 58 -8.52 -6.76 -3.18
C ALA A 58 -7.38 -7.16 -4.15
N GLU A 59 -6.57 -6.20 -4.60
CA GLU A 59 -5.48 -6.47 -5.56
C GLU A 59 -4.21 -7.03 -4.92
N MET A 60 -3.89 -6.63 -3.69
CA MET A 60 -2.59 -6.89 -3.05
C MET A 60 -2.73 -7.29 -1.58
N PRO A 61 -3.50 -8.35 -1.25
CA PRO A 61 -3.76 -8.74 0.12
C PRO A 61 -2.46 -9.16 0.84
N GLY A 62 -2.11 -8.43 1.91
CA GLY A 62 -0.93 -8.68 2.74
C GLY A 62 0.39 -8.14 2.19
N ALA A 63 0.37 -7.40 1.07
CA ALA A 63 1.57 -6.79 0.47
C ALA A 63 1.72 -5.29 0.78
N PHE A 64 0.88 -4.74 1.66
CA PHE A 64 0.93 -3.33 2.04
C PHE A 64 0.44 -3.10 3.47
N SER A 65 0.90 -2.00 4.07
CA SER A 65 0.30 -1.42 5.28
C SER A 65 -0.34 -0.07 4.97
N TRP A 66 -1.37 0.28 5.72
CA TRP A 66 -2.12 1.52 5.57
C TRP A 66 -2.18 2.25 6.90
N GLU A 67 -1.69 3.49 6.95
CA GLU A 67 -1.61 4.31 8.15
C GLU A 67 -2.18 5.70 7.87
N TYR A 68 -3.17 6.14 8.64
CA TYR A 68 -3.66 7.52 8.55
C TYR A 68 -2.69 8.43 9.28
N VAL A 69 -2.01 9.30 8.52
CA VAL A 69 -1.14 10.35 9.06
C VAL A 69 -1.97 11.57 9.44
N GLN A 70 -3.03 11.83 8.68
CA GLN A 70 -3.99 12.89 8.95
C GLN A 70 -5.36 12.45 8.45
N ALA A 71 -6.33 12.39 9.36
CA ALA A 71 -7.74 12.31 9.02
C ALA A 71 -8.30 13.73 8.98
N GLY A 72 -9.22 14.00 8.04
CA GLY A 72 -9.74 15.35 7.74
C GLY A 72 -10.50 16.04 8.89
N PRO A 73 -11.30 17.08 8.59
CA PRO A 73 -12.00 17.32 7.32
C PRO A 73 -11.25 18.15 6.29
N ALA A 74 -10.19 18.89 6.67
CA ALA A 74 -9.51 19.81 5.77
C ALA A 74 -8.54 19.12 4.78
N LEU A 75 -7.93 18.01 5.19
CA LEU A 75 -6.95 17.28 4.39
C LEU A 75 -6.84 15.84 4.87
N TRP A 76 -6.78 14.89 3.94
CA TRP A 76 -6.56 13.49 4.24
C TRP A 76 -5.17 13.08 3.77
N ARG A 77 -4.35 12.57 4.69
CA ARG A 77 -3.00 12.08 4.39
C ARG A 77 -2.87 10.66 4.90
N VAL A 78 -2.55 9.74 4.00
CA VAL A 78 -2.33 8.34 4.35
C VAL A 78 -0.93 7.91 3.92
N ARG A 79 -0.24 7.18 4.78
CA ARG A 79 1.03 6.53 4.47
C ARG A 79 0.72 5.09 4.07
N ILE A 80 1.19 4.74 2.87
CA ILE A 80 1.05 3.40 2.31
C ILE A 80 2.46 2.83 2.20
N THR A 81 2.72 1.74 2.91
CA THR A 81 4.05 1.08 2.92
C THR A 81 3.95 -0.22 2.15
N ARG A 82 4.87 -0.46 1.22
CA ARG A 82 4.97 -1.75 0.54
C ARG A 82 5.58 -2.77 1.49
N GLN A 83 4.87 -3.88 1.73
CA GLN A 83 5.33 -4.97 2.57
C GLN A 83 5.80 -6.15 1.71
N ALA A 84 6.71 -6.95 2.26
CA ALA A 84 6.98 -8.26 1.71
C ALA A 84 5.70 -9.09 1.92
N VAL A 85 5.12 -9.61 0.86
CA VAL A 85 4.07 -10.61 1.00
C VAL A 85 4.74 -11.83 1.65
N PRO A 86 4.27 -12.30 2.82
CA PRO A 86 4.77 -13.56 3.34
C PRO A 86 4.47 -14.63 2.31
N ASP A 87 5.48 -15.44 2.01
CA ASP A 87 5.40 -16.49 1.01
C ASP A 87 4.22 -17.43 1.36
N ARG A 88 3.20 -17.44 0.49
CA ARG A 88 2.01 -18.28 0.69
C ARG A 88 2.29 -19.77 0.49
N HIS A 89 3.51 -20.18 0.09
CA HIS A 89 3.95 -21.58 0.13
C HIS A 89 4.59 -21.98 1.46
N ALA A 90 4.94 -21.04 2.35
CA ALA A 90 5.51 -21.38 3.66
C ALA A 90 4.46 -21.91 4.67
N ALA A 91 3.17 -21.79 4.36
CA ALA A 91 2.08 -22.31 5.19
C ALA A 91 1.21 -23.31 4.42
N GLY A 92 1.75 -24.52 4.21
CA GLY A 92 1.01 -25.78 4.09
C GLY A 92 -0.13 -25.86 3.07
N GLY A 93 0.14 -26.39 1.89
CA GLY A 93 -0.89 -26.70 0.90
C GLY A 93 -0.40 -27.56 -0.26
N CYS A 94 0.31 -28.66 0.04
CA CYS A 94 0.55 -29.71 -0.95
C CYS A 94 -0.74 -30.55 -1.05
N CYS A 95 -1.59 -30.28 -2.05
CA CYS A 95 -2.60 -31.24 -2.48
C CYS A 95 -2.52 -31.39 -4.01
N GLY A 96 -2.10 -32.58 -4.44
CA GLY A 96 -1.92 -32.88 -5.86
C GLY A 96 -1.20 -34.20 -6.13
N GLY A 97 -1.26 -35.17 -5.21
CA GLY A 97 -0.96 -36.55 -5.55
C GLY A 97 -2.22 -37.21 -6.10
N CYS A 98 -2.39 -37.21 -7.41
CA CYS A 98 -3.33 -38.10 -8.08
C CYS A 98 -2.57 -39.33 -8.59
N GLY A 99 -2.80 -40.47 -7.92
CA GLY A 99 -2.36 -41.78 -8.35
C GLY A 99 -3.23 -42.38 -9.45
N GLY A 100 -2.72 -43.47 -10.02
CA GLY A 100 -3.36 -44.33 -11.01
C GLY A 100 -2.27 -44.90 -11.92
N ALA A 101 -1.50 -45.91 -11.50
CA ALA A 101 -1.83 -47.34 -11.47
C ALA A 101 -2.03 -47.93 -12.88
N ALA A 102 -1.33 -49.06 -13.08
CA ALA A 102 -1.10 -49.83 -14.31
C ALA A 102 -2.36 -50.27 -15.07
#